data_AF-A0A922MVS4-F1
#
_entry.id   AF-A0A922MVS4-F1
#
_cell.length_a   1.000
_cell.length_b   1.000
_cell.length_c   1.000
_cell.angle_alpha   90.00
_cell.angle_beta   90.00
_cell.angle_gamma   90.00
#
_symmetry.space_group_name_H-M   'P 1'
#
loop_
_entity.id
_entity.type
_entity.pdbx_description
1 polymer ?
#
loop_
_entity_poly.entity_id
_entity_poly.type
_entity_poly.pdbx_seq_one_letter_code
_entity_poly.pdbx_strand_id
1 'polypeptide(L)'
;MADIKALLKEARKLIDEKNFKEAQECCKNILRKDKQNYFGLILLGKSLQDSDQAPLAYQKAIASKPDHPLAWQGLANYYERIENDTNKSKLITVYNEMLNLQMEEEKFTEIITKLGQLGCALRSKECLKMLATYLTKDLPNTLFQTAEKQFIDLLKADIPSDEEAIPIILNVLQKIYKDDPRDSLEILQCKLIIQKCDLASAVEEIINLSFFPSNVL
;
A
#
# COMPACT_ATOMS: atom_id res chain seq x y z
N MET A 1 15.63 15.63 -37.25
CA MET A 1 15.56 14.86 -36.00
C MET A 1 14.14 14.89 -35.48
N ALA A 2 13.52 13.75 -35.16
CA ALA A 2 12.15 13.70 -34.64
C ALA A 2 12.05 14.40 -33.27
N ASP A 3 11.02 15.22 -33.06
CA ASP A 3 10.76 15.89 -31.79
C ASP A 3 10.41 14.87 -30.66
N ILE A 4 10.66 15.22 -29.40
CA ILE A 4 10.36 14.38 -28.23
C ILE A 4 8.89 13.97 -28.22
N LYS A 5 7.98 14.88 -28.58
CA LYS A 5 6.54 14.60 -28.64
C LYS A 5 6.20 13.53 -29.67
N ALA A 6 6.87 13.53 -30.82
CA ALA A 6 6.68 12.51 -31.86
C ALA A 6 7.24 11.15 -31.39
N LEU A 7 8.42 11.16 -30.76
CA LEU A 7 9.03 9.95 -30.19
C LEU A 7 8.17 9.34 -29.08
N LEU A 8 7.56 10.14 -28.20
CA LEU A 8 6.66 9.67 -27.15
C LEU A 8 5.43 8.96 -27.72
N LYS A 9 4.84 9.51 -28.79
CA LYS A 9 3.71 8.88 -29.49
C LYS A 9 4.13 7.56 -30.14
N GLU A 10 5.28 7.55 -30.80
CA GLU A 10 5.81 6.36 -31.46
C GLU A 10 6.14 5.25 -30.45
N ALA A 11 6.84 5.59 -29.36
CA ALA A 11 7.16 4.63 -28.30
C ALA A 11 5.89 4.00 -27.70
N ARG A 12 4.83 4.81 -27.50
CA ARG A 12 3.53 4.29 -27.03
C ARG A 12 2.91 3.33 -28.03
N LYS A 13 2.85 3.71 -29.31
CA LYS A 13 2.33 2.86 -30.38
C LYS A 13 3.07 1.52 -30.44
N LEU A 14 4.40 1.54 -30.40
CA LEU A 14 5.23 0.34 -30.40
C LEU A 14 4.98 -0.57 -29.19
N ILE A 15 4.73 0.02 -28.01
CA ILE A 15 4.32 -0.75 -26.81
C ILE A 15 2.96 -1.41 -27.03
N ASP A 16 2.00 -0.69 -27.60
CA ASP A 16 0.65 -1.21 -27.88
C ASP A 16 0.70 -2.35 -28.92
N GLU A 17 1.60 -2.25 -29.90
CA GLU A 17 1.92 -3.29 -30.89
C GLU A 17 2.81 -4.42 -30.35
N LYS A 18 3.18 -4.37 -29.06
CA LYS A 18 4.09 -5.31 -28.39
C LYS A 18 5.50 -5.39 -29.01
N ASN A 19 5.90 -4.38 -29.79
CA ASN A 19 7.24 -4.25 -30.32
C ASN A 19 8.17 -3.59 -29.29
N PHE A 20 8.44 -4.33 -28.22
CA PHE A 20 9.14 -3.81 -27.05
C PHE A 20 10.59 -3.39 -27.32
N LYS A 21 11.29 -4.09 -28.23
CA LYS A 21 12.68 -3.74 -28.57
C LYS A 21 12.77 -2.38 -29.25
N GLU A 22 11.92 -2.11 -30.23
CA GLU A 22 11.88 -0.82 -30.92
C GLU A 22 11.37 0.29 -29.99
N ALA A 23 10.39 -0.02 -29.13
CA ALA A 23 9.93 0.91 -28.11
C ALA A 23 11.07 1.34 -27.17
N GLN A 24 11.93 0.41 -26.75
CA GLN A 24 13.10 0.71 -25.91
C GLN A 24 14.09 1.63 -26.63
N GLU A 25 14.38 1.40 -27.91
CA GLU A 25 15.24 2.30 -28.70
C GLU A 25 14.65 3.69 -28.86
N CYS A 26 13.33 3.78 -29.09
CA CYS A 26 12.62 5.05 -29.13
C CYS A 26 12.72 5.79 -27.77
N CYS A 27 12.52 5.07 -26.66
CA CYS A 27 12.69 5.62 -25.31
C CYS A 27 14.12 6.09 -25.04
N LYS A 28 15.15 5.33 -25.45
CA LYS A 28 16.56 5.75 -25.34
C LYS A 28 16.82 7.06 -26.09
N ASN A 29 16.23 7.23 -27.28
CA ASN A 29 16.35 8.47 -28.05
C ASN A 29 15.66 9.66 -27.37
N ILE A 30 14.54 9.45 -26.69
CA ILE A 30 13.91 10.48 -25.84
C ILE A 30 14.86 10.87 -24.70
N LEU A 31 15.40 9.89 -23.98
CA LEU A 31 16.25 10.12 -22.81
C LEU A 31 17.64 10.68 -23.15
N ARG A 32 18.11 10.50 -24.39
CA ARG A 32 19.31 11.21 -24.90
C ARG A 32 19.08 12.71 -25.02
N LYS A 33 17.86 13.13 -25.35
CA LYS A 33 17.48 14.54 -25.50
C LYS A 33 17.08 15.17 -24.16
N ASP A 34 16.36 14.42 -23.35
CA ASP A 34 15.91 14.82 -22.02
C ASP A 34 16.04 13.63 -21.07
N LYS A 35 17.15 13.59 -20.31
CA LYS A 35 17.51 12.48 -19.43
C LYS A 35 16.48 12.22 -18.32
N GLN A 36 15.69 13.22 -17.96
CA GLN A 36 14.70 13.13 -16.88
C GLN A 36 13.27 13.19 -17.43
N ASN A 37 13.07 12.91 -18.72
CA ASN A 37 11.74 12.93 -19.31
C ASN A 37 10.81 11.92 -18.63
N TYR A 38 9.89 12.41 -17.81
CA TYR A 38 8.98 11.60 -17.01
C TYR A 38 8.22 10.55 -17.84
N PHE A 39 7.61 10.96 -18.96
CA PHE A 39 6.85 10.06 -19.82
C PHE A 39 7.76 9.08 -20.57
N GLY A 40 8.96 9.52 -20.99
CA GLY A 40 9.96 8.64 -21.58
C GLY A 40 10.41 7.52 -20.63
N LEU A 41 10.60 7.84 -19.34
CA LEU A 41 10.95 6.87 -18.30
C LEU A 41 9.82 5.89 -18.01
N ILE A 42 8.56 6.34 -17.98
CA ILE A 42 7.39 5.45 -17.83
C ILE A 42 7.27 4.49 -19.02
N LEU A 43 7.38 4.99 -20.25
CA LEU A 43 7.30 4.16 -21.44
C LEU A 43 8.48 3.18 -21.50
N LEU A 44 9.68 3.60 -21.08
CA LEU A 44 10.83 2.70 -20.94
C LEU A 44 10.51 1.57 -19.96
N GLY A 45 10.02 1.88 -18.76
CA GLY A 45 9.62 0.88 -17.77
C GLY A 45 8.59 -0.12 -18.33
N LYS A 46 7.57 0.36 -19.05
CA LYS A 46 6.58 -0.51 -19.70
C LYS A 46 7.19 -1.40 -20.78
N SER A 47 8.10 -0.86 -21.58
CA SER A 47 8.78 -1.60 -22.66
C SER A 47 9.78 -2.64 -22.15
N LEU A 48 10.20 -2.56 -20.89
CA LEU A 48 11.12 -3.52 -20.26
C LEU A 48 10.39 -4.75 -19.69
N GLN A 49 9.05 -4.72 -19.64
CA GLN A 49 8.22 -5.82 -19.12
C GLN A 49 8.71 -6.33 -17.77
N ASP A 50 9.01 -7.63 -17.65
CA ASP A 50 9.40 -8.29 -16.40
C ASP A 50 10.91 -8.22 -16.12
N SER A 51 11.67 -7.45 -16.92
CA SER A 51 13.08 -7.21 -16.67
C SER A 51 13.31 -6.50 -15.34
N ASP A 52 14.34 -6.90 -14.60
CA ASP A 52 14.80 -6.23 -13.37
C ASP A 52 15.23 -4.77 -13.56
N GLN A 53 15.37 -4.32 -14.81
CA GLN A 53 15.61 -2.91 -15.13
C GLN A 53 14.34 -2.06 -15.15
N ALA A 54 13.15 -2.66 -15.29
CA ALA A 54 11.88 -1.92 -15.35
C ALA A 54 11.63 -1.07 -14.08
N PRO A 55 11.85 -1.59 -12.85
CA PRO A 55 11.73 -0.80 -11.62
C PRO A 55 12.62 0.43 -11.60
N LEU A 56 13.86 0.31 -12.11
CA LEU A 56 14.81 1.42 -12.13
C LEU A 56 14.32 2.58 -13.00
N ALA A 57 13.62 2.29 -14.10
CA ALA A 57 13.01 3.30 -14.95
C ALA A 57 11.86 4.02 -14.24
N TYR A 58 10.96 3.28 -13.57
CA TYR A 58 9.87 3.88 -12.80
C TYR A 58 10.37 4.69 -11.59
N GLN A 59 11.36 4.19 -10.86
CA GLN A 59 11.97 4.91 -9.73
C GLN A 59 12.60 6.23 -10.17
N LYS A 60 13.26 6.27 -11.34
CA LYS A 60 13.74 7.52 -11.92
C LYS A 60 12.60 8.47 -12.30
N ALA A 61 11.49 7.94 -12.80
CA ALA A 61 10.31 8.76 -13.10
C ALA A 61 9.68 9.34 -11.81
N ILE A 62 9.57 8.53 -10.76
CA ILE A 62 9.11 8.94 -9.43
C ILE A 62 10.02 10.03 -8.86
N ALA A 63 11.35 9.86 -8.93
CA ALA A 63 12.29 10.87 -8.45
C ALA A 63 12.16 12.22 -9.19
N SER A 64 11.71 12.21 -10.45
CA SER A 64 11.45 13.42 -11.23
C SER A 64 10.10 14.08 -10.87
N LYS A 65 9.06 13.28 -10.65
CA LYS A 65 7.71 13.75 -10.30
C LYS A 65 7.08 12.82 -9.25
N PRO A 66 7.41 13.01 -7.96
CA PRO A 66 6.96 12.09 -6.90
C PRO A 66 5.45 12.11 -6.71
N ASP A 67 4.82 13.27 -6.92
CA ASP A 67 3.37 13.44 -6.72
C ASP A 67 2.52 12.89 -7.87
N HIS A 68 3.15 12.42 -8.96
CA HIS A 68 2.43 11.96 -10.13
C HIS A 68 2.19 10.44 -10.09
N PRO A 69 0.92 9.97 -10.13
CA PRO A 69 0.61 8.56 -9.88
C PRO A 69 1.04 7.56 -10.98
N LEU A 70 1.29 7.99 -12.22
CA LEU A 70 1.51 7.05 -13.34
C LEU A 70 2.77 6.20 -13.17
N ALA A 71 3.86 6.76 -12.63
CA ALA A 71 5.08 6.01 -12.42
C ALA A 71 4.93 5.01 -11.25
N TRP A 72 4.22 5.42 -10.18
CA TRP A 72 3.87 4.54 -9.07
C TRP A 72 2.99 3.38 -9.51
N GLN A 73 1.96 3.63 -10.31
CA GLN A 73 1.12 2.58 -10.90
C GLN A 73 1.94 1.62 -11.77
N GLY A 74 2.86 2.14 -12.58
CA GLY A 74 3.76 1.30 -13.37
C GLY A 74 4.65 0.39 -12.51
N LEU A 75 5.17 0.91 -11.41
CA LEU A 75 5.99 0.17 -10.45
C LEU A 75 5.18 -0.86 -9.67
N ALA A 76 3.97 -0.51 -9.22
CA ALA A 76 3.05 -1.43 -8.55
C ALA A 76 2.71 -2.61 -9.48
N ASN A 77 2.28 -2.33 -10.71
CA ASN A 77 1.94 -3.34 -11.71
C ASN A 77 3.12 -4.28 -12.02
N TYR A 78 4.35 -3.78 -11.96
CA TYR A 78 5.54 -4.63 -12.13
C TYR A 78 5.67 -5.62 -10.97
N TYR A 79 5.61 -5.14 -9.72
CA TYR A 79 5.75 -6.02 -8.55
C TYR A 79 4.57 -6.98 -8.38
N GLU A 80 3.37 -6.61 -8.80
CA GLU A 80 2.20 -7.51 -8.80
C GLU A 80 2.38 -8.74 -9.70
N ARG A 81 3.14 -8.63 -10.78
CA ARG A 81 3.36 -9.74 -11.73
C ARG A 81 4.38 -10.75 -11.26
N ILE A 82 5.22 -10.38 -10.30
CA ILE A 82 6.33 -11.21 -9.85
C ILE A 82 6.03 -11.76 -8.47
N GLU A 83 5.70 -13.04 -8.41
CA GLU A 83 5.35 -13.75 -7.18
C GLU A 83 6.59 -14.11 -6.36
N ASN A 84 7.15 -13.14 -5.65
CA ASN A 84 8.15 -13.40 -4.61
C ASN A 84 7.98 -12.44 -3.42
N ASP A 85 8.40 -12.88 -2.23
CA ASP A 85 8.13 -12.15 -0.99
C ASP A 85 8.91 -10.82 -0.90
N THR A 86 10.09 -10.75 -1.55
CA THR A 86 10.88 -9.51 -1.63
C THR A 86 10.13 -8.43 -2.40
N ASN A 87 9.53 -8.78 -3.54
CA ASN A 87 8.77 -7.87 -4.39
C ASN A 87 7.42 -7.53 -3.78
N LYS A 88 6.76 -8.49 -3.11
CA LYS A 88 5.55 -8.19 -2.33
C LYS A 88 5.83 -7.20 -1.20
N SER A 89 6.97 -7.31 -0.51
CA SER A 89 7.39 -6.33 0.51
C SER A 89 7.64 -4.93 -0.08
N LYS A 90 8.28 -4.86 -1.25
CA LYS A 90 8.44 -3.59 -1.98
C LYS A 90 7.09 -3.04 -2.46
N LEU A 91 6.18 -3.90 -2.90
CA LEU A 91 4.83 -3.52 -3.32
C LEU A 91 4.02 -2.90 -2.18
N ILE A 92 4.12 -3.43 -0.96
CA ILE A 92 3.52 -2.82 0.23
C ILE A 92 4.00 -1.38 0.41
N THR A 93 5.31 -1.15 0.28
CA THR A 93 5.89 0.20 0.39
C THR A 93 5.37 1.12 -0.72
N VAL A 94 5.31 0.63 -1.96
CA VAL A 94 4.76 1.38 -3.10
C VAL A 94 3.30 1.76 -2.87
N TYR A 95 2.48 0.83 -2.36
CA TYR A 95 1.08 1.12 -2.05
C TYR A 95 0.91 2.13 -0.94
N ASN A 96 1.73 2.06 0.11
CA ASN A 96 1.72 3.06 1.16
C ASN A 96 2.00 4.47 0.62
N GLU A 97 2.97 4.62 -0.28
CA GLU A 97 3.24 5.91 -0.94
C GLU A 97 2.07 6.35 -1.83
N MET A 98 1.47 5.42 -2.58
CA MET A 98 0.30 5.73 -3.42
C MET A 98 -0.91 6.23 -2.62
N LEU A 99 -1.11 5.77 -1.38
CA LEU A 99 -2.16 6.26 -0.48
C LEU A 99 -1.95 7.73 -0.02
N ASN A 100 -0.78 8.31 -0.28
CA ASN A 100 -0.49 9.72 0.01
C ASN A 100 -0.56 10.63 -1.24
N LEU A 101 -0.83 10.06 -2.43
CA LEU A 101 -0.94 10.82 -3.68
C LEU A 101 -2.35 11.36 -3.89
N GLN A 102 -2.52 12.29 -4.84
CA GLN A 102 -3.86 12.71 -5.28
C GLN A 102 -4.38 11.75 -6.35
N MET A 103 -5.31 10.87 -5.97
CA MET A 103 -5.91 9.87 -6.84
C MET A 103 -7.44 9.82 -6.66
N GLU A 104 -8.11 9.15 -7.58
CA GLU A 104 -9.54 8.86 -7.50
C GLU A 104 -9.84 7.88 -6.36
N GLU A 105 -11.00 8.04 -5.72
CA GLU A 105 -11.42 7.22 -4.58
C GLU A 105 -11.45 5.72 -4.89
N GLU A 106 -11.90 5.34 -6.09
CA GLU A 106 -11.92 3.95 -6.56
C GLU A 106 -10.51 3.32 -6.54
N LYS A 107 -9.49 4.11 -6.85
CA LYS A 107 -8.10 3.64 -6.83
C LYS A 107 -7.59 3.44 -5.42
N PHE A 108 -7.95 4.31 -4.48
CA PHE A 108 -7.61 4.08 -3.07
C PHE A 108 -8.28 2.82 -2.54
N THR A 109 -9.56 2.59 -2.84
CA THR A 109 -10.29 1.38 -2.46
C THR A 109 -9.58 0.12 -2.99
N GLU A 110 -9.16 0.14 -4.26
CA GLU A 110 -8.39 -0.95 -4.87
C GLU A 110 -7.06 -1.19 -4.13
N ILE A 111 -6.29 -0.12 -3.85
CA ILE A 111 -5.00 -0.20 -3.16
C ILE A 111 -5.15 -0.72 -1.73
N ILE A 112 -6.11 -0.20 -0.96
CA ILE A 112 -6.38 -0.62 0.42
C ILE A 112 -6.72 -2.11 0.46
N THR A 113 -7.58 -2.57 -0.45
CA THR A 113 -7.97 -3.98 -0.56
C THR A 113 -6.76 -4.87 -0.83
N LYS A 114 -5.93 -4.50 -1.82
CA LYS A 114 -4.72 -5.26 -2.16
C LYS A 114 -3.69 -5.24 -1.03
N LEU A 115 -3.53 -4.12 -0.34
CA LEU A 115 -2.61 -3.99 0.78
C LEU A 115 -3.02 -4.89 1.97
N GLY A 116 -4.32 -4.97 2.28
CA GLY A 116 -4.85 -5.91 3.26
C GLY A 116 -4.59 -7.37 2.89
N GLN A 117 -4.89 -7.76 1.65
CA GLN A 117 -4.64 -9.11 1.14
C GLN A 117 -3.15 -9.49 1.19
N LEU A 118 -2.27 -8.59 0.78
CA LEU A 118 -0.82 -8.78 0.85
C LEU A 118 -0.33 -8.88 2.30
N GLY A 119 -0.86 -8.05 3.19
CA GLY A 119 -0.55 -8.10 4.61
C GLY A 119 -0.95 -9.45 5.25
N CYS A 120 -2.12 -9.98 4.90
CA CYS A 120 -2.57 -11.30 5.37
C CYS A 120 -1.67 -12.42 4.83
N ALA A 121 -1.36 -12.38 3.53
CA ALA A 121 -0.53 -13.39 2.87
C ALA A 121 0.90 -13.43 3.43
N LEU A 122 1.48 -12.26 3.75
CA LEU A 122 2.83 -12.14 4.29
C LEU A 122 2.89 -12.12 5.82
N ARG A 123 1.74 -12.08 6.51
CA ARG A 123 1.63 -11.78 7.95
C ARG A 123 2.46 -10.55 8.34
N SER A 124 2.40 -9.49 7.51
CA SER A 124 3.20 -8.28 7.69
C SER A 124 2.61 -7.39 8.77
N LYS A 125 3.37 -7.20 9.85
CA LYS A 125 3.08 -6.23 10.90
C LYS A 125 3.16 -4.79 10.41
N GLU A 126 3.98 -4.52 9.39
CA GLU A 126 4.09 -3.20 8.77
C GLU A 126 2.77 -2.81 8.10
N CYS A 127 2.14 -3.73 7.34
CA CYS A 127 0.82 -3.49 6.75
C CYS A 127 -0.24 -3.13 7.80
N LEU A 128 -0.24 -3.85 8.93
CA LEU A 128 -1.18 -3.59 10.02
C LEU A 128 -0.99 -2.18 10.59
N LYS A 129 0.27 -1.78 10.84
CA LYS A 129 0.60 -0.41 11.30
C LYS A 129 0.23 0.65 10.26
N MET A 130 0.45 0.38 8.97
CA MET A 130 0.10 1.30 7.87
C MET A 130 -1.42 1.53 7.79
N LEU A 131 -2.24 0.47 7.80
CA LEU A 131 -3.70 0.60 7.79
C LEU A 131 -4.22 1.26 9.06
N ALA A 132 -3.68 0.93 10.23
CA ALA A 132 -4.02 1.61 11.47
C ALA A 132 -3.75 3.11 11.37
N THR A 133 -2.56 3.50 10.91
CA THR A 133 -2.19 4.90 10.72
C THR A 133 -3.10 5.58 9.69
N TYR A 134 -3.45 4.90 8.60
CA TYR A 134 -4.36 5.42 7.59
C TYR A 134 -5.76 5.70 8.16
N LEU A 135 -6.29 4.81 9.02
CA LEU A 135 -7.58 4.96 9.70
C LEU A 135 -7.62 6.09 10.75
N THR A 136 -6.46 6.60 11.18
CA THR A 136 -6.40 7.80 12.03
C THR A 136 -6.63 9.09 11.26
N LYS A 137 -6.49 9.08 9.93
CA LYS A 137 -6.76 10.24 9.06
C LYS A 137 -8.26 10.50 8.96
N ASP A 138 -8.61 11.72 8.58
CA ASP A 138 -9.98 12.06 8.21
C ASP A 138 -10.26 11.51 6.80
N LEU A 139 -11.12 10.50 6.71
CA LEU A 139 -11.39 9.74 5.49
C LEU A 139 -12.87 9.82 5.13
N PRO A 140 -13.21 9.86 3.83
CA PRO A 140 -14.56 9.56 3.36
C PRO A 140 -15.06 8.22 3.92
N ASN A 141 -16.36 8.14 4.23
CA ASN A 141 -16.96 6.98 4.88
C ASN A 141 -16.72 5.66 4.14
N THR A 142 -16.79 5.68 2.82
CA THR A 142 -16.50 4.55 1.91
C THR A 142 -15.07 4.03 2.02
N LEU A 143 -14.08 4.93 2.06
CA LEU A 143 -12.68 4.59 2.25
C LEU A 143 -12.42 4.08 3.67
N PHE A 144 -13.05 4.71 4.67
CA PHE A 144 -12.96 4.27 6.05
C PHE A 144 -13.46 2.83 6.21
N GLN A 145 -14.67 2.52 5.71
CA GLN A 145 -15.24 1.17 5.77
C GLN A 145 -14.36 0.12 5.06
N THR A 146 -13.78 0.48 3.91
CA THR A 146 -12.87 -0.41 3.19
C THR A 146 -11.61 -0.68 4.00
N ALA A 147 -10.97 0.37 4.53
CA ALA A 147 -9.78 0.25 5.35
C ALA A 147 -10.04 -0.48 6.67
N GLU A 148 -11.17 -0.22 7.31
CA GLU A 148 -11.64 -0.87 8.52
C GLU A 148 -11.76 -2.38 8.30
N LYS A 149 -12.42 -2.80 7.21
CA LYS A 149 -12.57 -4.21 6.86
C LYS A 149 -11.20 -4.89 6.71
N GLN A 150 -10.30 -4.31 5.93
CA GLN A 150 -8.96 -4.89 5.72
C GLN A 150 -8.13 -4.91 7.00
N PHE A 151 -8.24 -3.89 7.83
CA PHE A 151 -7.58 -3.80 9.13
C PHE A 151 -8.07 -4.88 10.10
N ILE A 152 -9.39 -5.09 10.20
CA ILE A 152 -9.99 -6.15 11.02
C ILE A 152 -9.56 -7.54 10.52
N ASP A 153 -9.54 -7.76 9.20
CA ASP A 153 -9.12 -9.03 8.61
C ASP A 153 -7.64 -9.34 8.92
N LEU A 154 -6.76 -8.33 8.91
CA LEU A 154 -5.37 -8.49 9.36
C LEU A 154 -5.24 -8.83 10.84
N LEU A 155 -6.00 -8.16 11.71
CA LEU A 155 -5.99 -8.44 13.14
C LEU A 155 -6.43 -9.87 13.44
N LYS A 156 -7.43 -10.38 12.70
CA LYS A 156 -7.89 -11.77 12.80
C LYS A 156 -6.83 -12.80 12.37
N ALA A 157 -5.81 -12.39 11.62
CA ALA A 157 -4.69 -13.26 11.25
C ALA A 157 -3.68 -13.48 12.39
N ASP A 158 -3.96 -12.98 13.59
CA ASP A 158 -3.17 -13.15 14.82
C ASP A 158 -1.68 -12.85 14.58
N ILE A 159 -1.42 -11.69 13.96
CA ILE A 159 -0.07 -11.21 13.65
C ILE A 159 0.53 -10.58 14.92
N PRO A 160 1.77 -10.92 15.32
CA PRO A 160 2.44 -10.26 16.43
C PRO A 160 2.73 -8.79 16.06
N SER A 161 2.28 -7.87 16.91
CA SER A 161 2.48 -6.44 16.75
C SER A 161 3.68 -5.95 17.57
N ASP A 162 4.45 -5.01 17.03
CA ASP A 162 5.49 -4.34 17.79
C ASP A 162 4.87 -3.47 18.89
N GLU A 163 5.53 -3.34 20.05
CA GLU A 163 5.02 -2.57 21.18
C GLU A 163 4.66 -1.12 20.82
N GLU A 164 5.44 -0.50 19.93
CA GLU A 164 5.19 0.85 19.44
C GLU A 164 3.92 0.96 18.58
N ALA A 165 3.51 -0.14 17.92
CA ALA A 165 2.33 -0.17 17.07
C ALA A 165 1.05 -0.44 17.88
N ILE A 166 1.14 -1.17 19.00
CA ILE A 166 0.00 -1.55 19.83
C ILE A 166 -0.88 -0.34 20.22
N PRO A 167 -0.36 0.80 20.74
CA PRO A 167 -1.18 1.95 21.10
C PRO A 167 -1.95 2.55 19.92
N ILE A 168 -1.32 2.58 18.73
CA ILE A 168 -1.95 3.13 17.51
C ILE A 168 -3.12 2.24 17.09
N ILE A 169 -2.89 0.93 17.06
CA ILE A 169 -3.88 -0.08 16.67
C ILE A 169 -5.03 -0.09 17.70
N LEU A 170 -4.75 -0.01 19.00
CA LEU A 170 -5.76 0.08 20.05
C LEU A 170 -6.62 1.33 19.93
N ASN A 171 -6.02 2.50 19.69
CA ASN A 171 -6.77 3.75 19.51
C ASN A 171 -7.76 3.66 18.34
N VAL A 172 -7.34 3.05 17.23
CA VAL A 172 -8.21 2.81 16.07
C VAL A 172 -9.34 1.83 16.42
N LEU A 173 -9.03 0.71 17.08
CA LEU A 173 -10.04 -0.25 17.52
C LEU A 173 -11.07 0.37 18.47
N GLN A 174 -10.62 1.21 19.40
CA GLN A 174 -11.51 1.91 20.33
C GLN A 174 -12.39 2.94 19.62
N LYS A 175 -11.86 3.65 18.61
CA LYS A 175 -12.65 4.55 17.76
C LYS A 175 -13.76 3.76 17.04
N ILE A 176 -13.39 2.67 16.36
CA ILE A 176 -14.35 1.81 15.67
C ILE A 176 -15.40 1.25 16.64
N TYR A 177 -14.98 0.80 17.82
CA TYR A 177 -15.90 0.25 18.84
C TYR A 177 -16.89 1.29 19.37
N LYS A 178 -16.47 2.56 19.52
CA LYS A 178 -17.38 3.64 19.94
C LYS A 178 -18.47 3.91 18.91
N ASP A 179 -18.15 3.77 17.62
CA ASP A 179 -19.08 4.01 16.53
C ASP A 179 -20.00 2.78 16.27
N ASP A 180 -19.45 1.56 16.37
CA ASP A 180 -20.15 0.28 16.18
C ASP A 180 -19.67 -0.78 17.19
N PRO A 181 -20.27 -0.84 18.39
CA PRO A 181 -19.91 -1.79 19.43
C PRO A 181 -20.20 -3.23 19.01
N ARG A 182 -19.16 -4.07 18.97
CA ARG A 182 -19.24 -5.48 18.54
C ARG A 182 -18.34 -6.36 19.40
N ASP A 183 -18.85 -7.49 19.89
CA ASP A 183 -18.11 -8.47 20.69
C ASP A 183 -16.82 -8.93 19.99
N SER A 184 -16.86 -9.04 18.66
CA SER A 184 -15.67 -9.39 17.87
C SER A 184 -14.52 -8.39 18.01
N LEU A 185 -14.81 -7.09 18.18
CA LEU A 185 -13.80 -6.06 18.41
C LEU A 185 -13.25 -6.11 19.84
N GLU A 186 -14.10 -6.46 20.82
CA GLU A 186 -13.69 -6.65 22.21
C GLU A 186 -12.62 -7.74 22.31
N ILE A 187 -12.86 -8.87 21.65
CA ILE A 187 -11.91 -9.99 21.56
C ILE A 187 -10.60 -9.54 20.91
N LEU A 188 -10.67 -8.77 19.81
CA LEU A 188 -9.46 -8.27 19.13
C LEU A 188 -8.66 -7.29 20.01
N GLN A 189 -9.34 -6.42 20.77
CA GLN A 189 -8.68 -5.52 21.72
C GLN A 189 -7.96 -6.31 22.82
N CYS A 190 -8.62 -7.28 23.45
CA CYS A 190 -8.01 -8.12 24.48
C CYS A 190 -6.80 -8.90 23.94
N LYS A 191 -6.95 -9.51 22.75
CA LYS A 191 -5.85 -10.23 22.07
C LYS A 191 -4.64 -9.34 21.85
N LEU A 192 -4.86 -8.09 21.44
CA LEU A 192 -3.79 -7.15 21.17
C LEU A 192 -3.12 -6.67 22.46
N ILE A 193 -3.88 -6.39 23.52
CA ILE A 193 -3.33 -5.95 24.81
C ILE A 193 -2.44 -7.04 25.43
N ILE A 194 -2.82 -8.32 25.32
CA ILE A 194 -2.02 -9.46 25.78
C ILE A 194 -0.65 -9.56 25.10
N GLN A 195 -0.45 -8.93 23.93
CA GLN A 195 0.85 -8.93 23.25
C GLN A 195 1.88 -7.98 23.89
N LYS A 196 1.50 -7.10 24.82
CA LYS A 196 2.44 -6.22 25.54
C LYS A 196 3.41 -7.03 26.39
N CYS A 197 4.68 -6.61 26.52
CA CYS A 197 5.66 -7.36 27.30
C CYS A 197 5.31 -7.45 28.79
N ASP A 198 4.69 -6.41 29.36
CA ASP A 198 4.23 -6.42 30.76
C ASP A 198 2.81 -7.01 30.87
N LEU A 199 2.76 -8.30 31.18
CA LEU A 199 1.51 -9.04 31.36
C LEU A 199 0.65 -8.51 32.52
N ALA A 200 1.25 -8.00 33.60
CA ALA A 200 0.48 -7.50 34.74
C ALA A 200 -0.28 -6.23 34.35
N SER A 201 0.42 -5.28 33.72
CA SER A 201 -0.18 -4.06 33.18
C SER A 201 -1.20 -4.37 32.08
N ALA A 202 -0.93 -5.36 31.21
CA ALA A 202 -1.86 -5.78 30.16
C ALA A 202 -3.18 -6.34 30.74
N VAL A 203 -3.10 -7.19 31.77
CA VAL A 203 -4.29 -7.75 32.42
C VAL A 203 -5.09 -6.65 33.14
N GLU A 204 -4.41 -5.74 33.83
CA GLU A 204 -5.07 -4.60 34.48
C GLU A 204 -5.80 -3.71 33.47
N GLU A 205 -5.20 -3.45 32.31
CA GLU A 205 -5.83 -2.69 31.23
C GLU A 205 -7.07 -3.40 30.67
N ILE A 206 -7.02 -4.72 30.50
CA ILE A 206 -8.17 -5.52 30.04
C ILE A 206 -9.33 -5.44 31.03
N ILE A 207 -9.04 -5.58 32.33
CA ILE A 207 -10.08 -5.51 33.39
C ILE A 207 -10.77 -4.14 33.39
N ASN A 208 -10.03 -3.09 33.06
CA ASN A 208 -10.52 -1.72 33.01
C ASN A 208 -11.23 -1.34 31.69
N LEU A 209 -11.34 -2.26 30.71
CA LEU A 209 -12.10 -2.01 29.48
C LEU A 209 -13.60 -1.89 29.80
N SER A 210 -14.28 -0.96 29.13
CA SER A 210 -15.68 -0.61 29.43
C SER A 210 -16.68 -1.78 29.34
N PHE A 211 -16.35 -2.80 28.56
CA PHE A 211 -17.19 -3.99 28.36
C PHE A 211 -16.84 -5.15 29.29
N PHE A 212 -15.66 -5.15 29.92
CA PHE A 212 -15.23 -6.29 30.75
C PHE A 212 -16.14 -6.53 31.96
N PRO A 213 -16.56 -5.50 32.74
CA PRO A 213 -17.50 -5.70 33.85
C PRO A 213 -18.88 -6.23 33.40
N SER A 214 -19.29 -5.89 32.18
CA SER A 214 -20.58 -6.26 31.59
C SER A 214 -20.65 -7.74 31.19
N ASN A 215 -19.50 -8.36 30.89
CA ASN A 215 -19.40 -9.73 30.39
C ASN A 215 -19.02 -10.76 31.48
N VAL A 216 -18.75 -10.30 32.71
CA VAL A 216 -18.31 -11.14 33.85
C VAL A 216 -19.42 -11.35 34.91
N LEU A 217 -20.55 -10.63 34.78
CA LEU A 217 -21.75 -10.80 35.60
C LEU A 217 -22.78 -11.72 34.91
#